data_AF-A0A7K4TIY1-F1
#
_entry.id   AF-A0A7K4TIY1-F1
#
_cell.length_a   1.000
_cell.length_b   1.000
_cell.length_c   1.000
_cell.angle_alpha   90.00
_cell.angle_beta   90.00
_cell.angle_gamma   90.00
#
_symmetry.space_group_name_H-M   'P 1'
#
loop_
_entity.id
_entity.type
_entity.pdbx_description
1 polymer ?
#
loop_
_entity_poly.entity_id
_entity_poly.type
_entity_poly.pdbx_seq_one_letter_code
_entity_poly.pdbx_strand_id
1 'polypeptide(L)' 'LRCWARGNPPPHLECAKDGKPFPAGVPQLVTRTPAGTYRCQATNTLGTAVRSVTVLVHCEWDGGLGGPGV' A
#
# COMPACT_ATOMS: atom_id res chain seq x y z
N LEU A 1 2.12 4.58 0.87
CA LEU A 1 2.78 3.83 -0.23
C LEU A 1 3.07 4.80 -1.37
N ARG A 2 4.31 4.85 -1.88
CA ARG A 2 4.66 5.63 -3.07
C ARG A 2 4.78 4.68 -4.26
N CYS A 3 4.03 4.93 -5.32
CA CYS A 3 4.08 4.15 -6.56
C CYS A 3 4.39 5.09 -7.72
N TRP A 4 5.29 4.70 -8.62
CA TRP A 4 5.62 5.44 -9.82
C TRP A 4 5.83 4.45 -10.97
N ALA A 5 5.21 4.72 -12.11
CA ALA A 5 5.42 4.01 -13.36
C ALA A 5 6.11 4.89 -14.40
N ARG A 6 6.95 4.28 -15.23
CA ARG A 6 7.59 4.91 -16.39
C ARG A 6 7.07 4.25 -17.67
N GLY A 7 6.81 5.05 -18.68
CA GLY A 7 6.38 4.61 -20.01
C GLY A 7 6.36 5.79 -20.97
N ASN A 8 6.47 5.51 -22.26
CA ASN A 8 6.29 6.49 -23.32
C ASN A 8 5.30 5.93 -24.36
N PRO A 9 4.08 6.47 -24.52
CA PRO A 9 3.52 7.62 -23.79
C PRO A 9 3.43 7.44 -22.26
N PRO A 10 3.28 8.54 -21.49
CA PRO A 10 3.14 8.46 -20.03
C PRO A 10 1.96 7.55 -19.63
N PRO A 11 2.18 6.55 -18.75
CA PRO A 11 1.10 5.66 -18.33
C PRO A 11 0.18 6.32 -17.30
N HIS A 12 -1.11 6.01 -17.37
CA HIS A 12 -2.08 6.31 -16.32
C HIS A 12 -1.90 5.33 -15.16
N LEU A 13 -1.80 5.84 -13.93
CA LEU A 13 -1.57 5.04 -12.73
C LEU A 13 -2.83 4.97 -11.88
N GLU A 14 -3.33 3.76 -11.68
CA GLU A 14 -4.48 3.46 -10.83
C GLU A 14 -4.05 2.49 -9.73
N CYS A 15 -4.29 2.84 -8.47
CA CYS A 15 -3.99 1.95 -7.35
C CYS A 15 -5.25 1.64 -6.56
N ALA A 16 -5.30 0.43 -6.01
CA ALA A 16 -6.36 -0.02 -5.14
C ALA A 16 -5.77 -0.72 -3.91
N LYS A 17 -6.36 -0.49 -2.73
CA LYS A 17 -6.07 -1.24 -1.50
C LYS A 17 -7.25 -2.15 -1.23
N ASP A 18 -7.03 -3.46 -1.21
CA ASP A 18 -8.06 -4.47 -0.96
C ASP A 18 -9.31 -4.27 -1.86
N GLY A 19 -9.08 -3.88 -3.12
CA GLY A 19 -10.13 -3.59 -4.10
C GLY A 19 -10.76 -2.19 -4.02
N LYS A 20 -10.43 -1.36 -3.02
CA LYS A 20 -10.90 0.03 -2.93
C LYS A 20 -9.92 1.01 -3.59
N PRO A 21 -10.39 2.02 -4.34
CA PRO A 21 -9.51 3.03 -4.93
C PRO A 21 -8.60 3.65 -3.88
N PHE A 22 -7.30 3.67 -4.16
CA PHE A 22 -6.27 4.20 -3.27
C PHE A 22 -5.44 5.25 -4.03
N PRO A 23 -5.46 6.53 -3.62
CA PRO A 23 -4.69 7.57 -4.29
C PRO A 23 -3.19 7.36 -4.05
N ALA A 24 -2.48 6.81 -5.03
CA ALA A 24 -1.03 6.69 -4.96
C ALA A 24 -0.35 8.03 -5.20
N GLY A 25 0.69 8.33 -4.41
CA GLY A 25 1.47 9.56 -4.56
C GLY A 25 1.00 10.76 -3.73
N VAL A 26 -0.19 10.69 -3.13
CA VAL A 26 -0.66 11.69 -2.16
C VAL A 26 -0.34 11.21 -0.74
N PRO A 27 0.36 11.99 0.10
CA PRO A 27 0.49 11.69 1.52
C PRO A 27 -0.92 11.66 2.15
N GLN A 28 -1.30 10.52 2.71
CA GLN A 28 -2.59 10.33 3.37
C GLN A 28 -2.33 9.94 4.82
N LEU A 29 -3.22 10.36 5.73
CA LEU A 29 -3.17 9.95 7.12
C LEU A 29 -3.31 8.43 7.20
N VAL A 30 -2.26 7.76 7.69
CA VAL A 30 -2.25 6.32 7.88
C VAL A 30 -3.09 6.01 9.11
N THR A 31 -4.35 5.61 8.91
CA THR A 31 -5.19 5.06 9.98
C THR A 31 -4.70 3.65 10.36
N ARG A 32 -5.13 3.11 11.52
CA ARG A 32 -4.68 1.87 12.19
C ARG A 32 -4.60 0.57 11.35
N THR A 33 -4.92 0.59 10.06
CA THR A 33 -4.80 -0.55 9.14
C THR A 33 -3.93 -0.21 7.91
N PRO A 34 -2.61 0.02 8.07
CA PRO A 34 -1.71 -0.05 6.94
C PRO A 34 -1.60 -1.47 6.38
N ALA A 35 -2.02 -2.49 7.13
CA ALA A 35 -2.11 -3.87 6.64
C ALA A 35 -3.14 -3.99 5.51
N GLY A 36 -2.76 -4.69 4.45
CA GLY A 36 -3.61 -4.95 3.28
C GLY A 36 -2.81 -5.18 2.01
N THR A 37 -3.49 -5.58 0.95
CA THR A 37 -2.89 -5.78 -0.36
C THR A 37 -3.16 -4.57 -1.25
N TYR A 38 -2.08 -3.94 -1.69
CA TYR A 38 -2.10 -2.80 -2.58
C TYR A 38 -1.79 -3.27 -4.00
N ARG A 39 -2.68 -3.03 -4.95
CA ARG A 39 -2.49 -3.35 -6.35
C ARG A 39 -2.50 -2.06 -7.16
N CYS A 40 -1.39 -1.80 -7.85
CA CYS A 40 -1.23 -0.66 -8.74
C CYS A 40 -1.12 -1.13 -10.18
N GLN A 41 -1.86 -0.49 -11.07
CA GLN A 41 -1.90 -0.73 -12.49
C GLN A 41 -1.48 0.54 -13.23
N ALA A 42 -0.50 0.39 -14.12
CA ALA A 42 -0.01 1.43 -15.00
C ALA A 42 -0.39 1.05 -16.42
N THR A 43 -1.28 1.83 -17.04
CA THR A 43 -1.80 1.55 -18.38
C THR A 43 -1.36 2.64 -19.34
N ASN A 44 -0.83 2.25 -20.49
CA ASN A 44 -0.51 3.14 -21.60
C ASN A 44 -1.01 2.51 -22.91
N THR A 45 -0.99 3.26 -24.01
CA THR A 45 -1.37 2.78 -25.35
C THR A 45 -0.56 1.56 -25.82
N LEU A 46 0.67 1.40 -25.31
CA LEU A 46 1.54 0.28 -25.63
C LEU A 46 1.28 -0.97 -24.77
N GLY A 47 0.50 -0.85 -23.70
CA GLY A 47 0.18 -1.97 -22.82
C GLY A 47 0.06 -1.59 -21.35
N THR A 48 -0.01 -2.63 -20.52
CA THR A 48 -0.36 -2.52 -19.11
C THR A 48 0.66 -3.24 -18.23
N ALA A 49 1.12 -2.56 -17.18
CA ALA A 49 1.96 -3.14 -16.13
C ALA A 49 1.20 -3.14 -14.80
N VAL A 50 1.28 -4.23 -14.05
CA VAL A 50 0.59 -4.39 -12.76
C VAL A 50 1.59 -4.76 -11.67
N ARG A 51 1.46 -4.15 -10.49
CA ARG A 51 2.28 -4.43 -9.30
C ARG A 51 1.40 -4.62 -8.07
N SER A 52 1.57 -5.74 -7.38
CA SER A 52 0.91 -6.02 -6.11
C SER A 52 1.92 -5.98 -4.96
N VAL A 53 1.56 -5.29 -3.87
CA VAL A 53 2.37 -5.11 -2.66
C VAL A 53 1.49 -5.44 -1.47
N THR A 54 1.86 -6.47 -0.71
CA THR A 54 1.18 -6.80 0.54
C THR A 54 1.92 -6.15 1.69
N VAL A 55 1.20 -5.31 2.44
CA VAL A 55 1.71 -4.70 3.67
C VAL A 55 1.14 -5.49 4.84
N LEU A 56 2.02 -5.92 5.74
CA LEU A 56 1.67 -6.60 6.98
C LEU A 56 2.06 -5.67 8.14
N VAL A 57 1.20 -5.61 9.15
CA VAL A 57 1.50 -4.92 10.40
C VAL A 57 1.82 -5.98 11.43
N HIS A 58 3.05 -5.98 11.91
CA HIS A 58 3.45 -6.80 13.03
C HIS A 58 3.21 -5.98 14.31
N CYS A 59 2.36 -6.49 15.20
CA CYS A 59 2.31 -5.98 16.56
C CYS A 59 3.42 -6.69 17.33
N GLU A 60 4.59 -6.05 17.47
CA GLU A 60 5.53 -6.43 18.53
C GLU A 60 5.39 -5.41 19.65
N TRP A 61 4.62 -5.77 20.67
CA TRP A 61 4.62 -5.12 21.97
C TRP A 61 5.00 -6.17 23.01
N ASP A 62 6.26 -6.61 22.96
CA ASP A 62 6.91 -7.30 24.08
C ASP A 62 7.87 -6.31 24.73
N GLY A 63 7.27 -5.39 25.48
CA GLY A 63 7.96 -4.30 26.15
C GLY A 63 7.24 -3.90 27.43
N GLY A 64 7.08 -4.87 28.34
CA GLY A 64 6.69 -4.60 29.72
C GLY A 64 5.45 -5.36 30.17
N LEU A 65 5.63 -6.64 30.49
CA LEU A 65 4.79 -7.35 31.45
C LEU A 65 4.74 -6.52 32.74
N GLY A 66 3.63 -5.82 32.96
CA GLY A 66 3.11 -5.66 34.31
C GLY A 66 2.79 -7.06 34.80
N GLY A 67 3.69 -7.63 35.62
CA GLY A 67 3.43 -8.91 36.29
C GLY A 67 2.17 -8.78 37.15
N PRO A 68 1.36 -9.84 37.27
CA PRO A 68 0.26 -9.83 38.22
C PRO A 68 0.86 -9.79 39.63
N GLY A 69 0.27 -8.98 40.50
CA GLY A 69 0.73 -8.80 41.87
C GLY A 69 0.94 -10.11 42.61
N VAL A 70 2.08 -10.20 43.29
CA VAL A 70 2.34 -11.02 44.48
C VAL A 70 3.18 -10.19 45.45
#